data_AF-A0A6L6H0R4-F1
#
_entry.id   AF-A0A6L6H0R4-F1
#
_cell.length_a   1.000
_cell.length_b   1.000
_cell.length_c   1.000
_cell.angle_alpha   90.00
_cell.angle_beta   90.00
_cell.angle_gamma   90.00
#
_symmetry.space_group_name_H-M   'P 1'
#
loop_
_entity.id
_entity.type
_entity.pdbx_description
1 polymer ?
#
loop_
_entity_poly.entity_id
_entity_poly.type
_entity_poly.pdbx_seq_one_letter_code
_entity_poly.pdbx_strand_id
1 'polypeptide(L)' 'MEMKSGKWLCSSCKKPLEEGYYFETDATGYCSKACLSHKMSWDEYLAIHDDGNGDAYWTSWSRSKTS' A
#
# COMPACT_ATOMS: atom_id res chain seq x y z
N MET A 1 20.97 14.58 -4.48
CA MET A 1 20.03 13.67 -5.17
C MET A 1 18.66 14.00 -4.63
N GLU A 2 17.82 14.61 -5.47
CA GLU A 2 16.53 15.15 -5.08
C GLU A 2 15.64 14.04 -4.54
N MET A 3 15.27 14.18 -3.27
CA MET A 3 14.22 13.40 -2.63
C MET A 3 12.90 13.75 -3.32
N LYS A 4 12.63 13.13 -4.49
CA LYS A 4 11.33 13.26 -5.14
C LYS A 4 10.31 12.75 -4.14
N SER A 5 9.44 13.66 -3.70
CA SER A 5 8.23 13.43 -2.94
C SER A 5 7.45 12.30 -3.62
N GLY A 6 7.76 11.06 -3.25
CA GLY A 6 7.15 9.86 -3.81
C GLY A 6 5.75 9.77 -3.24
N LYS A 7 4.81 10.48 -3.87
CA LYS A 7 3.40 10.19 -3.65
C LYS A 7 3.19 8.77 -4.13
N TRP A 8 3.08 7.84 -3.19
CA TRP A 8 2.55 6.52 -3.49
C TRP A 8 1.18 6.72 -4.15
N LEU A 9 0.90 5.96 -5.20
CA LEU A 9 -0.38 6.03 -5.91
C LEU A 9 -1.05 4.68 -5.79
N CYS A 10 -2.36 4.70 -5.54
CA CYS A 10 -3.15 3.48 -5.58
C CYS A 10 -3.06 2.87 -6.99
N SER A 11 -2.66 1.61 -7.09
CA SER A 11 -2.53 0.92 -8.38
C SER A 11 -3.85 0.82 -9.13
N SER A 12 -4.97 0.74 -8.40
CA SER A 12 -6.33 0.65 -8.94
C SER A 12 -6.89 2.02 -9.36
N CYS A 13 -6.98 2.99 -8.45
CA CYS A 13 -7.67 4.25 -8.70
C CYS A 13 -6.74 5.44 -9.05
N LYS A 14 -5.42 5.22 -9.06
CA LYS A 14 -4.37 6.21 -9.32
C LYS A 14 -4.43 7.47 -8.43
N LYS A 15 -5.14 7.39 -7.31
CA LYS A 15 -5.21 8.47 -6.30
C LYS A 15 -3.95 8.43 -5.41
N PRO A 16 -3.54 9.58 -4.86
CA PRO A 16 -2.50 9.63 -3.83
C PRO A 16 -2.85 8.70 -2.67
N LEU A 17 -1.91 7.84 -2.34
CA LEU A 17 -1.96 6.84 -1.29
C LEU A 17 -1.21 7.41 -0.08
N GLU A 18 -1.96 7.98 0.85
CA GLU A 18 -1.42 8.47 2.12
C GLU A 18 -1.28 7.31 3.12
N GLU A 19 -2.23 6.38 3.09
CA GLU A 19 -2.22 5.13 3.83
C GLU A 19 -2.96 4.05 3.04
N GLY A 20 -2.58 2.79 3.26
CA GLY A 20 -3.25 1.68 2.61
C GLY A 20 -2.53 0.35 2.69
N TYR A 21 -3.06 -0.59 1.92
CA TYR A 21 -2.51 -1.93 1.74
C TYR A 21 -1.33 -1.87 0.78
N TYR A 22 -0.14 -2.25 1.23
CA TYR A 22 1.06 -2.33 0.42
C TYR A 22 1.51 -3.78 0.22
N PHE A 23 1.99 -4.08 -0.97
CA PHE A 23 2.51 -5.38 -1.39
C PHE A 23 3.97 -5.22 -1.77
N GLU A 24 4.87 -5.87 -1.03
CA GLU A 24 6.29 -5.76 -1.27
C GLU A 24 6.73 -6.55 -2.51
N THR A 25 6.09 -7.70 -2.77
CA THR A 25 6.39 -8.58 -3.91
C THR A 25 6.34 -7.85 -5.26
N ASP A 26 5.35 -6.98 -5.44
CA ASP A 26 5.10 -6.26 -6.70
C ASP A 26 5.18 -4.73 -6.55
N ALA A 27 5.60 -4.25 -5.38
CA ALA A 27 5.69 -2.84 -5.02
C ALA A 27 4.41 -2.03 -5.35
N THR A 28 3.24 -2.66 -5.19
CA THR A 28 1.95 -1.99 -5.41
C THR A 28 1.26 -1.63 -4.11
N GLY A 29 0.43 -0.58 -4.18
CA GLY A 29 -0.37 -0.14 -3.05
C GLY A 29 -1.83 0.11 -3.42
N TYR A 30 -2.72 -0.08 -2.46
CA TYR A 30 -4.16 0.12 -2.62
C TYR A 30 -4.73 0.94 -1.47
N CYS A 31 -5.44 2.03 -1.79
CA CYS A 31 -5.95 2.98 -0.80
C CYS A 31 -7.17 2.48 -0.01
N SER A 32 -7.74 1.35 -0.41
CA SER A 32 -8.97 0.83 0.20
C SER A 32 -9.15 -0.64 -0.11
N LYS A 33 -9.94 -1.33 0.72
CA LYS A 33 -10.30 -2.74 0.50
C LYS A 33 -11.01 -2.93 -0.84
N ALA A 34 -11.81 -1.96 -1.28
CA ALA A 34 -12.45 -1.99 -2.59
C ALA A 34 -11.42 -2.02 -3.72
N CYS A 35 -10.41 -1.14 -3.66
CA CYS A 35 -9.31 -1.12 -4.63
C CYS A 35 -8.49 -2.43 -4.59
N LEU A 36 -8.25 -2.98 -3.40
CA LEU A 36 -7.56 -4.25 -3.22
C LEU A 36 -8.37 -5.43 -3.78
N SER A 37 -9.69 -5.43 -3.59
CA SER A 37 -10.60 -6.49 -4.05
C SER A 37 -10.61 -6.66 -5.56
N HIS A 38 -10.17 -5.66 -6.33
CA HIS A 38 -9.97 -5.79 -7.78
C HIS A 38 -8.73 -6.64 -8.14
N LYS A 39 -7.78 -6.79 -7.23
CA LYS A 39 -6.53 -7.54 -7.43
C LYS A 39 -6.58 -8.91 -6.76
N MET A 40 -7.01 -8.96 -5.50
CA MET A 40 -7.10 -10.17 -4.70
C MET A 40 -8.23 -10.06 -3.69
N SER A 41 -8.76 -11.19 -3.25
CA SER A 41 -9.77 -11.25 -2.20
C SER A 41 -9.18 -10.89 -0.83
N TRP A 42 -10.03 -10.48 0.11
CA TRP A 42 -9.59 -10.21 1.48
C TRP A 42 -8.98 -11.44 2.17
N ASP A 43 -9.48 -12.63 1.85
CA ASP A 43 -8.94 -13.89 2.37
C ASP A 43 -7.52 -14.18 1.83
N GLU A 44 -7.30 -13.98 0.53
CA GLU A 44 -5.97 -14.07 -0.09
C GLU A 44 -5.01 -13.05 0.51
N TYR A 45 -5.49 -11.82 0.77
CA TYR A 45 -4.71 -10.82 1.48
C TYR A 45 -4.32 -11.30 2.87
N LEU A 46 -5.26 -11.83 3.66
CA LEU A 46 -4.97 -12.34 5.00
C LEU A 46 -3.98 -13.51 4.99
N ALA A 47 -3.99 -14.34 3.94
CA ALA A 47 -3.05 -15.45 3.80
C ALA A 47 -1.60 -14.99 3.57
N ILE A 48 -1.40 -13.83 2.94
CA ILE A 48 -0.07 -13.23 2.70
C ILE A 48 0.25 -12.08 3.66
N HIS A 49 -0.72 -11.65 4.46
CA HIS A 49 -0.59 -10.63 5.50
C HIS A 49 -0.28 -11.31 6.84
N ASP A 50 0.97 -11.70 7.01
CA ASP A 50 1.44 -12.41 8.21
C ASP A 50 2.07 -11.44 9.23
N ASP A 51 1.28 -10.53 9.82
CA ASP A 51 1.68 -9.63 10.91
C ASP A 51 3.05 -8.90 10.73
N GLY A 52 3.45 -8.61 9.49
CA GLY A 52 4.74 -7.98 9.15
C GLY A 52 5.88 -8.93 8.71
N ASN A 53 5.61 -10.23 8.65
CA ASN A 53 6.52 -11.27 8.11
C ASN A 53 6.01 -11.86 6.78
N GLY A 54 4.91 -11.33 6.25
CA GLY A 54 4.33 -11.69 4.96
C GLY A 54 4.59 -10.62 3.90
N ASP A 55 4.25 -10.96 2.65
CA ASP A 55 4.45 -10.12 1.46
C ASP A 55 3.57 -8.86 1.40
N ALA A 56 2.58 -8.74 2.29
CA ALA A 56 1.66 -7.62 2.32
C ALA A 56 1.48 -7.05 3.72
N TYR A 57 1.39 -5.72 3.82
CA TYR A 57 1.21 -5.02 5.09
C TYR A 57 0.42 -3.71 4.92
N TRP A 58 -0.25 -3.28 5.98
CA TRP A 58 -0.85 -1.93 6.03
C TRP A 58 0.21 -0.91 6.44
N THR A 59 0.37 0.15 5.67
CA THR A 59 1.32 1.23 6.00
C THR A 59 0.72 2.61 5.72
N SER A 60 1.20 3.60 6.45
CA SER A 60 0.87 5.00 6.26
C SER A 60 2.13 5.78 5.90
N TRP A 61 2.16 6.34 4.70
CA TRP A 61 3.13 7.35 4.29
C TRP A 61 2.61 8.72 4.68
N SER A 62 2.33 8.89 5.98
CA SER A 62 2.16 10.23 6.52
C SER A 62 3.45 10.98 6.21
N ARG A 63 3.34 12.16 5.58
CA ARG A 63 4.49 13.05 5.42
C ARG A 63 5.04 13.27 6.82
N SER A 64 6.17 12.64 7.14
CA SER A 64 6.98 13.04 8.27
C SER A 64 7.30 14.52 8.02
N LYS A 65 6.58 15.39 8.72
CA LYS A 65 6.99 16.77 8.89
C LYS A 65 8.29 16.68 9.66
N THR A 66 9.41 16.65 8.95
CA THR A 66 10.70 17.02 9.53
C THR A 66 10.54 18.48 9.93
N SER A 67 10.23 18.70 11.21
CA SER A 67 10.18 20.02 11.83
C SER A 67 11.56 20.44 12.27
#